data_AF-A0A7S3IQZ9-F1
#
_entry.id   AF-A0A7S3IQZ9-F1
#
_cell.length_a   1.000
_cell.length_b   1.000
_cell.length_c   1.000
_cell.angle_alpha   90.00
_cell.angle_beta   90.00
_cell.angle_gamma   90.00
#
_symmetry.space_group_name_H-M   'P 1'
#
loop_
_entity.id
_entity.type
_entity.pdbx_description
1 polymer ?
#
loop_
_entity_poly.entity_id
_entity_poly.type
_entity_poly.pdbx_seq_one_letter_code
_entity_poly.pdbx_strand_id
1 'polypeptide(L)'
;QYLMNSRVTGIDETDLLVLVGCNPKYENPVLNARIKKAVSVNGLEVVVIGSAPHLPYNYTHLGNSTETLKQLAEGTPPFSARLAEADLPMVMVSSLTLERSDAPAIMNYLNQLQNNSNIINKEEQWNGFNVLHNDVGRINALELGINATELKDAETAKVVYLLGADNFRHEEIPENAFVIYQGHTGDEGAYYADLILPATSYFEKSSLYVNTDGRPQRSSKCISSPGFSQEDWMILRAISEEIGSPLPYDTPEEVRTRAAELAPHLLKYDWIEGSGFDKHAHEPNGETSLNGTPLIENVDNFFMTDSISKNSHIMARCSRELNPLKEFNFKKDVQTWITH
;
A
#
# COMPACT_ATOMS: atom_id res chain seq x y z
N GLN A 1 -13.15 1.35 -3.53
CA GLN A 1 -12.55 0.05 -3.17
C GLN A 1 -11.03 0.19 -3.13
N TYR A 2 -10.37 -0.55 -2.23
CA TYR A 2 -8.92 -0.45 -2.03
C TYR A 2 -8.21 -1.81 -2.02
N LEU A 3 -8.90 -2.93 -2.27
CA LEU A 3 -8.28 -4.26 -2.21
C LEU A 3 -7.91 -4.75 -3.63
N MET A 4 -7.17 -5.86 -3.66
CA MET A 4 -7.02 -6.70 -4.84
C MET A 4 -8.20 -7.67 -4.91
N ASN A 5 -9.34 -7.19 -5.42
CA ASN A 5 -10.62 -7.92 -5.39
C ASN A 5 -10.59 -9.22 -6.20
N SER A 6 -9.77 -9.32 -7.25
CA SER A 6 -9.60 -10.56 -8.02
C SER A 6 -8.77 -11.62 -7.29
N ARG A 7 -8.27 -11.29 -6.10
CA ARG A 7 -7.31 -12.09 -5.31
C ARG A 7 -5.97 -12.24 -6.02
N VAL A 8 -4.94 -12.60 -5.25
CA VAL A 8 -3.60 -12.89 -5.82
C VAL A 8 -3.66 -14.07 -6.80
N THR A 9 -4.62 -14.99 -6.62
CA THR A 9 -4.82 -16.15 -7.52
C THR A 9 -5.48 -15.81 -8.84
N GLY A 10 -6.27 -14.73 -8.92
CA GLY A 10 -6.94 -14.31 -10.15
C GLY A 10 -5.99 -13.95 -11.29
N ILE A 11 -4.71 -13.70 -11.00
CA ILE A 11 -3.65 -13.55 -12.02
C ILE A 11 -3.55 -14.78 -12.94
N ASP A 12 -3.85 -15.97 -12.42
CA ASP A 12 -3.80 -17.19 -13.21
C ASP A 12 -5.05 -17.36 -14.09
N GLU A 13 -6.12 -16.59 -13.87
CA GLU A 13 -7.42 -16.70 -14.55
C GLU A 13 -7.65 -15.56 -15.58
N THR A 14 -7.02 -14.40 -15.38
CA THR A 14 -7.17 -13.26 -16.28
C THR A 14 -6.47 -13.45 -17.62
N ASP A 15 -7.10 -12.97 -18.68
CA ASP A 15 -6.62 -12.99 -20.06
C ASP A 15 -5.99 -11.65 -20.49
N LEU A 16 -6.35 -10.55 -19.82
CA LEU A 16 -5.82 -9.20 -20.06
C LEU A 16 -5.58 -8.45 -18.75
N LEU A 17 -4.34 -8.02 -18.51
CA LEU A 17 -3.94 -7.25 -17.33
C LEU A 17 -3.51 -5.83 -17.72
N VAL A 18 -4.24 -4.83 -17.24
CA VAL A 18 -3.90 -3.41 -17.40
C VAL A 18 -3.26 -2.89 -16.11
N LEU A 19 -1.98 -2.54 -16.19
CA LEU A 19 -1.18 -1.93 -15.13
C LEU A 19 -1.22 -0.40 -15.26
N VAL A 20 -1.72 0.30 -14.24
CA VAL A 20 -1.87 1.76 -14.22
C VAL A 20 -1.00 2.36 -13.13
N GLY A 21 0.07 3.06 -13.53
CA GLY A 21 1.00 3.74 -12.63
C GLY A 21 1.61 2.80 -11.58
N CYS A 22 1.77 1.52 -11.91
CA CYS A 22 2.31 0.50 -11.02
C CYS A 22 3.51 -0.21 -11.65
N ASN A 23 4.45 -0.59 -10.80
CA ASN A 23 5.57 -1.44 -11.15
C ASN A 23 5.59 -2.64 -10.19
N PRO A 24 4.89 -3.75 -10.53
CA PRO A 24 4.77 -4.89 -9.64
C PRO A 24 6.12 -5.54 -9.36
N LYS A 25 7.14 -5.37 -10.21
CA LYS A 25 8.49 -5.90 -9.95
C LYS A 25 9.09 -5.37 -8.65
N TYR A 26 8.80 -4.11 -8.30
CA TYR A 26 9.33 -3.49 -7.07
C TYR A 26 8.28 -3.42 -5.97
N GLU A 27 7.02 -3.11 -6.30
CA GLU A 27 5.94 -3.01 -5.31
C GLU A 27 5.52 -4.38 -4.74
N ASN A 28 5.50 -5.43 -5.57
CA ASN A 28 5.18 -6.79 -5.11
C ASN A 28 5.87 -7.86 -5.98
N PRO A 29 7.16 -8.16 -5.72
CA PRO A 29 7.96 -9.03 -6.57
C PRO A 29 7.41 -10.45 -6.74
N VAL A 30 6.72 -10.97 -5.71
CA VAL A 30 6.11 -12.31 -5.74
C VAL A 30 4.90 -12.31 -6.67
N LEU A 31 4.04 -11.29 -6.59
CA LEU A 31 2.95 -11.09 -7.54
C LEU A 31 3.48 -10.94 -8.97
N ASN A 32 4.55 -10.17 -9.16
CA ASN A 32 5.20 -10.03 -10.47
C ASN A 32 5.75 -11.36 -11.03
N ALA A 33 6.29 -12.23 -10.17
CA ALA A 33 6.70 -13.57 -10.58
C ALA A 33 5.49 -14.41 -11.02
N ARG A 34 4.33 -14.24 -10.39
CA ARG A 34 3.07 -14.87 -10.83
C ARG A 34 2.57 -14.32 -12.16
N ILE A 35 2.61 -13.00 -12.36
CA ILE A 35 2.29 -12.37 -13.65
C ILE A 35 3.20 -12.93 -14.75
N LYS A 36 4.52 -13.00 -14.50
CA LYS A 36 5.47 -13.60 -15.43
C LYS A 36 5.09 -15.04 -15.82
N LYS A 37 4.66 -15.84 -14.83
CA LYS A 37 4.18 -17.20 -15.06
C LYS A 37 2.92 -17.19 -15.93
N ALA A 38 1.93 -16.36 -15.63
CA ALA A 38 0.69 -16.26 -16.40
C ALA A 38 0.96 -15.81 -17.85
N VAL A 39 1.86 -14.85 -18.09
CA VAL A 39 2.26 -14.45 -19.45
C VAL A 39 2.88 -15.63 -20.21
N SER A 40 3.72 -16.42 -19.53
CA SER A 40 4.45 -17.52 -20.18
C SER A 40 3.60 -18.78 -20.40
N VAL A 41 2.64 -19.06 -19.52
CA VAL A 41 1.88 -20.32 -19.49
C VAL A 41 0.47 -20.14 -20.04
N ASN A 42 -0.21 -19.06 -19.63
CA ASN A 42 -1.62 -18.83 -19.95
C ASN A 42 -1.78 -17.86 -21.13
N GLY A 43 -0.69 -17.27 -21.63
CA GLY A 43 -0.72 -16.29 -22.70
C GLY A 43 -1.31 -14.95 -22.26
N LEU A 44 -1.27 -14.63 -20.96
CA LEU A 44 -1.76 -13.37 -20.41
C LEU A 44 -1.17 -12.19 -21.17
N GLU A 45 -2.03 -11.32 -21.69
CA GLU A 45 -1.61 -10.06 -22.28
C GLU A 45 -1.46 -8.99 -21.20
N VAL A 46 -0.29 -8.35 -21.12
CA VAL A 46 -0.04 -7.29 -20.15
C VAL A 46 0.09 -5.97 -20.87
N VAL A 47 -0.62 -4.97 -20.37
CA VAL A 47 -0.62 -3.61 -20.89
C VAL A 47 -0.27 -2.63 -19.78
N VAL A 48 0.57 -1.64 -20.09
CA VAL A 48 1.07 -0.69 -19.11
C VAL A 48 0.74 0.75 -19.53
N ILE A 49 0.14 1.49 -18.60
CA ILE A 49 -0.04 2.95 -18.63
C ILE A 49 0.80 3.53 -17.47
N GLY A 50 1.97 4.10 -17.78
CA GLY A 50 2.95 4.55 -16.78
C GLY A 50 4.36 4.72 -17.35
N SER A 51 5.39 4.69 -16.49
CA SER A 51 6.80 4.97 -16.84
C SER A 51 7.54 3.92 -17.68
N ALA A 52 6.83 2.98 -18.33
CA ALA A 52 7.42 1.88 -19.13
C ALA A 52 8.49 1.08 -18.34
N PRO A 53 8.09 0.39 -17.24
CA PRO A 53 9.03 -0.31 -16.36
C PRO A 53 9.74 -1.47 -17.06
N HIS A 54 10.98 -1.77 -16.65
CA HIS A 54 11.69 -2.96 -17.11
C HIS A 54 11.16 -4.22 -16.40
N LEU A 55 10.17 -4.88 -17.01
CA LEU A 55 9.55 -6.11 -16.54
C LEU A 55 10.21 -7.36 -17.17
N PRO A 56 10.25 -8.51 -16.47
CA PRO A 56 10.89 -9.73 -16.96
C PRO A 56 10.01 -10.54 -17.95
N TYR A 57 9.11 -9.87 -18.66
CA TYR A 57 8.16 -10.40 -19.65
C TYR A 57 7.74 -9.29 -20.62
N ASN A 58 7.19 -9.67 -21.76
CA ASN A 58 6.70 -8.73 -22.76
C ASN A 58 5.39 -8.08 -22.31
N TYR A 59 5.22 -6.81 -22.64
CA TYR A 59 3.98 -6.05 -22.40
C TYR A 59 3.82 -4.99 -23.49
N THR A 60 2.59 -4.51 -23.65
CA THR A 60 2.27 -3.37 -24.53
C THR A 60 2.25 -2.09 -23.72
N HIS A 61 3.07 -1.10 -24.09
CA HIS A 61 3.06 0.22 -23.45
C HIS A 61 2.15 1.17 -24.21
N LEU A 62 1.13 1.73 -23.55
CA LEU A 62 0.18 2.66 -24.19
C LEU A 62 0.56 4.13 -24.03
N GLY A 63 1.37 4.45 -23.03
CA GLY A 63 1.73 5.82 -22.69
C GLY A 63 1.97 5.99 -21.20
N ASN A 64 2.35 7.19 -20.80
CA ASN A 64 2.62 7.56 -19.40
C ASN A 64 1.70 8.69 -18.90
N SER A 65 0.70 9.10 -19.68
CA SER A 65 -0.21 10.20 -19.34
C SER A 65 -1.52 9.68 -18.76
N THR A 66 -2.11 10.46 -17.85
CA THR A 66 -3.48 10.29 -17.38
C THR A 66 -4.51 10.41 -18.51
N GLU A 67 -4.18 11.11 -19.60
CA GLU A 67 -5.04 11.19 -20.78
C GLU A 67 -5.17 9.87 -21.52
N THR A 68 -4.15 9.00 -21.48
CA THR A 68 -4.24 7.65 -22.05
C THR A 68 -5.28 6.81 -21.31
N LEU A 69 -5.36 6.95 -19.98
CA LEU A 69 -6.39 6.29 -19.17
C LEU A 69 -7.79 6.81 -19.52
N LYS A 70 -7.93 8.12 -19.68
CA LYS A 70 -9.20 8.74 -20.11
C LYS A 70 -9.63 8.23 -21.49
N GLN A 71 -8.73 8.21 -22.47
CA GLN A 71 -9.02 7.69 -23.81
C GLN A 71 -9.48 6.23 -23.78
N LEU A 72 -8.87 5.41 -22.92
CA LEU A 72 -9.26 4.02 -22.71
C LEU A 72 -10.67 3.91 -22.09
N ALA A 73 -10.97 4.72 -21.06
CA ALA A 73 -12.29 4.78 -20.44
C ALA A 73 -13.39 5.25 -21.39
N GLU A 74 -13.09 6.24 -22.23
CA GLU A 74 -14.01 6.78 -23.25
C GLU A 74 -14.20 5.85 -24.45
N GLY A 75 -13.46 4.73 -24.51
CA GLY A 75 -13.61 3.74 -25.56
C GLY A 75 -12.86 4.07 -26.86
N THR A 76 -11.86 4.93 -26.82
CA THR A 76 -11.09 5.32 -28.03
C THR A 76 -10.24 4.15 -28.55
N PRO A 77 -10.43 3.71 -29.81
CA PRO A 77 -9.62 2.63 -30.41
C PRO A 77 -8.13 2.98 -30.50
N PRO A 78 -7.20 1.99 -30.52
CA PRO A 78 -7.46 0.56 -30.75
C PRO A 78 -7.64 -0.28 -29.48
N PHE A 79 -7.16 0.18 -28.33
CA PHE A 79 -7.05 -0.70 -27.15
C PHE A 79 -8.39 -0.90 -26.40
N SER A 80 -9.33 0.03 -26.52
CA SER A 80 -10.69 -0.15 -25.98
C SER A 80 -11.41 -1.38 -26.52
N ALA A 81 -11.21 -1.70 -27.80
CA ALA A 81 -11.77 -2.90 -28.42
C ALA A 81 -11.18 -4.17 -27.80
N ARG A 82 -9.86 -4.18 -27.55
CA ARG A 82 -9.19 -5.33 -26.93
C ARG A 82 -9.67 -5.57 -25.49
N LEU A 83 -9.89 -4.49 -24.72
CA LEU A 83 -10.43 -4.57 -23.37
C LEU A 83 -11.89 -5.07 -23.36
N ALA A 84 -12.68 -4.70 -24.38
CA ALA A 84 -14.06 -5.16 -24.53
C ALA A 84 -14.16 -6.65 -24.96
N GLU A 85 -13.18 -7.14 -25.72
CA GLU A 85 -13.09 -8.54 -26.15
C GLU A 85 -12.57 -9.50 -25.07
N ALA A 86 -12.00 -8.98 -23.99
CA ALA A 86 -11.46 -9.80 -22.90
C ALA A 86 -12.58 -10.47 -22.07
N ASP A 87 -12.36 -11.72 -21.71
CA ASP A 87 -13.31 -12.53 -20.93
C ASP A 87 -13.27 -12.14 -19.44
N LEU A 88 -12.07 -12.09 -18.85
CA LEU A 88 -11.83 -11.76 -17.44
C LEU A 88 -10.71 -10.71 -17.31
N PRO A 89 -10.93 -9.48 -17.82
CA PRO A 89 -9.92 -8.44 -17.74
C PRO A 89 -9.68 -8.01 -16.29
N MET A 90 -8.41 -7.73 -15.99
CA MET A 90 -7.94 -7.24 -14.72
C MET A 90 -7.32 -5.85 -14.89
N VAL A 91 -7.68 -4.91 -14.03
CA VAL A 91 -7.05 -3.59 -13.93
C VAL A 91 -6.42 -3.44 -12.56
N MET A 92 -5.14 -3.06 -12.54
CA MET A 92 -4.36 -2.91 -11.31
C MET A 92 -3.73 -1.53 -11.26
N VAL A 93 -4.10 -0.75 -10.24
CA VAL A 93 -3.54 0.57 -9.97
C VAL A 93 -2.69 0.56 -8.70
N SER A 94 -1.56 1.27 -8.69
CA SER A 94 -0.74 1.40 -7.47
C SER A 94 -1.43 2.29 -6.45
N SER A 95 -1.37 1.94 -5.16
CA SER A 95 -1.82 2.79 -4.05
C SER A 95 -1.08 4.13 -4.02
N LEU A 96 0.16 4.17 -4.52
CA LEU A 96 0.99 5.37 -4.61
C LEU A 96 0.51 6.30 -5.73
N THR A 97 -0.01 5.75 -6.83
CA THR A 97 -0.69 6.56 -7.87
C THR A 97 -1.95 7.22 -7.31
N LEU A 98 -2.60 6.58 -6.34
CA LEU A 98 -3.80 7.11 -5.66
C LEU A 98 -3.47 8.12 -4.54
N GLU A 99 -2.20 8.48 -4.33
CA GLU A 99 -1.81 9.59 -3.43
C GLU A 99 -1.78 10.95 -4.14
N ARG A 100 -1.89 10.94 -5.48
CA ARG A 100 -1.89 12.16 -6.27
C ARG A 100 -3.13 13.01 -6.01
N SER A 101 -3.03 14.31 -6.26
CA SER A 101 -4.15 15.25 -6.13
C SER A 101 -5.36 14.92 -7.03
N ASP A 102 -5.11 14.27 -8.16
CA ASP A 102 -6.12 13.85 -9.15
C ASP A 102 -6.61 12.40 -8.96
N ALA A 103 -6.27 11.75 -7.84
CA ALA A 103 -6.69 10.38 -7.53
C ALA A 103 -8.20 10.13 -7.63
N PRO A 104 -9.10 11.06 -7.20
CA PRO A 104 -10.54 10.88 -7.40
C PRO A 104 -10.93 10.76 -8.87
N ALA A 105 -10.32 11.55 -9.75
CA ALA A 105 -10.57 11.48 -11.19
C ALA A 105 -9.99 10.20 -11.81
N ILE A 106 -8.77 9.80 -11.42
CA ILE A 106 -8.17 8.52 -11.84
C ILE A 106 -9.09 7.35 -11.48
N MET A 107 -9.59 7.30 -10.24
CA MET A 107 -10.54 6.26 -9.81
C MET A 107 -11.86 6.32 -10.57
N ASN A 108 -12.36 7.50 -10.90
CA ASN A 108 -13.56 7.64 -11.73
C ASN A 108 -13.39 7.02 -13.11
N TYR A 109 -12.28 7.33 -13.80
CA TYR A 109 -11.99 6.76 -15.11
C TYR A 109 -11.73 5.26 -15.07
N LEU A 110 -11.05 4.77 -14.02
CA LEU A 110 -10.94 3.32 -13.79
C LEU A 110 -12.32 2.68 -13.67
N ASN A 111 -13.19 3.21 -12.80
CA ASN A 111 -14.55 2.71 -12.63
C ASN A 111 -15.36 2.76 -13.93
N GLN A 112 -15.15 3.75 -14.81
CA GLN A 112 -15.82 3.83 -16.10
C GLN A 112 -15.44 2.71 -17.07
N LEU A 113 -14.28 2.06 -16.90
CA LEU A 113 -13.86 0.94 -17.75
C LEU A 113 -14.87 -0.22 -17.72
N GLN A 114 -15.59 -0.41 -16.61
CA GLN A 114 -16.61 -1.44 -16.46
C GLN A 114 -17.76 -1.29 -17.46
N ASN A 115 -18.00 -0.08 -18.00
CA ASN A 115 -19.12 0.18 -18.90
C ASN A 115 -18.92 -0.48 -20.27
N ASN A 116 -17.66 -0.67 -20.67
CA ASN A 116 -17.27 -1.15 -21.99
C ASN A 116 -16.49 -2.47 -21.93
N SER A 117 -16.46 -3.17 -20.78
CA SER A 117 -15.66 -4.38 -20.59
C SER A 117 -16.20 -5.28 -19.48
N ASN A 118 -15.72 -6.53 -19.46
CA ASN A 118 -16.08 -7.52 -18.45
C ASN A 118 -15.25 -7.44 -17.17
N ILE A 119 -14.69 -6.27 -16.82
CA ILE A 119 -13.89 -6.10 -15.59
C ILE A 119 -14.70 -6.51 -14.35
N ILE A 120 -16.00 -6.23 -14.34
CA ILE A 120 -16.91 -6.78 -13.32
C ILE A 120 -17.85 -7.76 -14.01
N ASN A 121 -17.60 -9.05 -13.82
CA ASN A 121 -18.41 -10.12 -14.38
C ASN A 121 -19.11 -10.88 -13.25
N LYS A 122 -20.42 -10.68 -13.12
CA LYS A 122 -21.23 -11.31 -12.05
C LYS A 122 -21.48 -12.80 -12.28
N GLU A 123 -21.49 -13.25 -13.53
CA GLU A 123 -21.74 -14.67 -13.85
C GLU A 123 -20.56 -15.51 -13.37
N GLU A 124 -19.34 -15.03 -13.60
CA GLU A 124 -18.08 -15.67 -13.17
C GLU A 124 -17.62 -15.26 -11.77
N GLN A 125 -18.41 -14.46 -11.04
CA GLN A 125 -18.05 -13.91 -9.72
C GLN A 125 -16.70 -13.17 -9.72
N TRP A 126 -16.42 -12.45 -10.81
CA TRP A 126 -15.17 -11.75 -11.05
C TRP A 126 -15.29 -10.25 -10.77
N ASN A 127 -14.37 -9.74 -9.96
CA ASN A 127 -14.11 -8.31 -9.82
C ASN A 127 -12.64 -8.05 -10.16
N GLY A 128 -12.41 -7.59 -11.39
CA GLY A 128 -11.13 -7.28 -12.01
C GLY A 128 -10.48 -5.98 -11.54
N PHE A 129 -11.15 -5.18 -10.70
CA PHE A 129 -10.55 -3.96 -10.15
C PHE A 129 -9.64 -4.29 -8.98
N ASN A 130 -8.39 -3.85 -9.04
CA ASN A 130 -7.40 -4.15 -8.02
C ASN A 130 -6.57 -2.91 -7.68
N VAL A 131 -6.35 -2.69 -6.39
CA VAL A 131 -5.35 -1.73 -5.90
C VAL A 131 -4.17 -2.50 -5.34
N LEU A 132 -2.98 -2.23 -5.87
CA LEU A 132 -1.73 -2.79 -5.39
C LEU A 132 -1.16 -1.88 -4.31
N HIS A 133 -1.11 -2.37 -3.07
CA HIS A 133 -0.47 -1.65 -1.98
C HIS A 133 0.99 -2.02 -1.85
N ASN A 134 1.81 -1.02 -1.51
CA ASN A 134 3.21 -1.20 -1.15
C ASN A 134 3.41 -1.30 0.38
N ASP A 135 2.43 -0.87 1.16
CA ASP A 135 2.47 -0.89 2.62
C ASP A 135 1.26 -1.63 3.21
N VAL A 136 1.55 -2.57 4.11
CA VAL A 136 0.57 -3.34 4.86
C VAL A 136 -0.18 -2.44 5.86
N GLY A 137 0.50 -1.49 6.51
CA GLY A 137 -0.10 -0.58 7.49
C GLY A 137 -1.28 0.20 6.91
N ARG A 138 -1.18 0.60 5.64
CA ARG A 138 -2.25 1.35 4.95
C ARG A 138 -3.51 0.54 4.77
N ILE A 139 -3.39 -0.73 4.37
CA ILE A 139 -4.55 -1.63 4.25
C ILE A 139 -5.21 -1.81 5.62
N ASN A 140 -4.42 -2.11 6.66
CA ASN A 140 -4.94 -2.31 8.01
C ASN A 140 -5.63 -1.07 8.57
N ALA A 141 -5.12 0.13 8.26
CA ALA A 141 -5.78 1.38 8.60
C ALA A 141 -7.15 1.53 7.90
N LEU A 142 -7.20 1.25 6.59
CA LEU A 142 -8.44 1.31 5.80
C LEU A 142 -9.48 0.29 6.28
N GLU A 143 -9.07 -0.90 6.71
CA GLU A 143 -9.96 -1.92 7.29
C GLU A 143 -10.62 -1.45 8.59
N LEU A 144 -9.92 -0.64 9.37
CA LEU A 144 -10.44 -0.02 10.60
C LEU A 144 -11.15 1.32 10.35
N GLY A 145 -11.30 1.74 9.09
CA GLY A 145 -11.94 3.00 8.72
C GLY A 145 -11.08 4.25 8.94
N ILE A 146 -9.78 4.09 9.17
CA ILE A 146 -8.84 5.20 9.33
C ILE A 146 -8.45 5.70 7.94
N ASN A 147 -8.74 6.96 7.63
CA ASN A 147 -8.44 7.59 6.34
C ASN A 147 -7.70 8.93 6.52
N ALA A 148 -6.96 9.35 5.49
CA ALA A 148 -6.11 10.55 5.51
C ALA A 148 -6.88 11.86 5.19
N THR A 149 -8.21 11.80 5.04
CA THR A 149 -9.03 12.92 4.52
C THR A 149 -9.11 14.15 5.44
N GLU A 150 -8.53 14.10 6.64
CA GLU A 150 -8.57 15.16 7.63
C GLU A 150 -7.20 15.83 7.88
N LEU A 151 -6.21 15.65 7.00
CA LEU A 151 -4.90 16.32 7.12
C LEU A 151 -4.96 17.85 7.01
N LYS A 152 -6.09 18.45 6.62
CA LYS A 152 -6.27 19.92 6.70
C LYS A 152 -6.13 20.44 8.14
N ASP A 153 -6.39 19.59 9.13
CA ASP A 153 -6.19 19.94 10.53
C ASP A 153 -4.75 19.69 10.99
N ALA A 154 -3.97 18.88 10.24
CA ALA A 154 -2.58 18.59 10.56
C ALA A 154 -1.70 19.84 10.52
N GLU A 155 -1.93 20.79 9.60
CA GLU A 155 -1.19 22.07 9.52
C GLU A 155 -1.30 22.92 10.80
N THR A 156 -2.34 22.71 11.60
CA THR A 156 -2.58 23.43 12.86
C THR A 156 -2.42 22.54 14.10
N ALA A 157 -2.05 21.28 13.91
CA ALA A 157 -1.90 20.32 15.00
C ALA A 157 -0.79 20.77 15.95
N LYS A 158 -1.09 20.77 17.24
CA LYS A 158 -0.11 21.04 18.30
C LYS A 158 0.60 19.78 18.78
N VAL A 159 0.05 18.62 18.48
CA VAL A 159 0.61 17.31 18.82
C VAL A 159 0.47 16.44 17.59
N VAL A 160 1.56 15.81 17.17
CA VAL A 160 1.59 14.86 16.06
C VAL A 160 2.08 13.53 16.59
N TYR A 161 1.28 12.48 16.40
CA TYR A 161 1.61 11.13 16.85
C TYR A 161 2.00 10.25 15.66
N LEU A 162 3.27 9.94 15.53
CA LEU A 162 3.84 9.09 14.49
C LEU A 162 3.90 7.65 14.99
N LEU A 163 2.95 6.82 14.55
CA LEU A 163 2.95 5.38 14.85
C LEU A 163 3.76 4.62 13.79
N GLY A 164 5.06 4.46 14.03
CA GLY A 164 5.99 3.78 13.12
C GLY A 164 6.11 4.45 11.75
N ALA A 165 5.73 5.73 11.65
CA ALA A 165 5.69 6.48 10.41
C ALA A 165 7.05 7.13 10.15
N ASP A 166 7.78 6.62 9.15
CA ASP A 166 9.09 7.12 8.72
C ASP A 166 9.10 7.59 7.26
N ASN A 167 8.00 7.41 6.53
CA ASN A 167 7.83 7.81 5.13
C ASN A 167 6.78 8.91 5.03
N PHE A 168 7.13 10.12 5.47
CA PHE A 168 6.29 11.31 5.38
C PHE A 168 7.10 12.48 4.83
N ARG A 169 6.42 13.54 4.39
CA ARG A 169 7.08 14.77 3.98
C ARG A 169 7.22 15.68 5.19
N HIS A 170 8.39 16.28 5.40
CA HIS A 170 8.64 17.14 6.55
C HIS A 170 7.66 18.33 6.62
N GLU A 171 7.19 18.80 5.46
CA GLU A 171 6.22 19.87 5.35
C GLU A 171 4.82 19.50 5.86
N GLU A 172 4.53 18.21 6.06
CA GLU A 172 3.26 17.72 6.62
C GLU A 172 3.18 17.87 8.15
N ILE A 173 4.31 18.09 8.82
CA ILE A 173 4.38 18.27 10.28
C ILE A 173 4.58 19.76 10.57
N PRO A 174 3.69 20.42 11.33
CA PRO A 174 3.87 21.81 11.73
C PRO A 174 5.15 22.00 12.56
N GLU A 175 5.91 23.05 12.29
CA GLU A 175 7.16 23.35 13.01
C GLU A 175 6.98 23.50 14.53
N ASN A 176 5.79 23.90 14.99
CA ASN A 176 5.47 24.11 16.40
C ASN A 176 4.70 22.94 17.04
N ALA A 177 4.55 21.81 16.34
CA ALA A 177 3.90 20.64 16.89
C ALA A 177 4.84 19.88 17.83
N PHE A 178 4.31 19.36 18.94
CA PHE A 178 5.00 18.39 19.76
C PHE A 178 4.88 17.01 19.12
N VAL A 179 6.00 16.46 18.66
CA VAL A 179 6.03 15.22 17.88
C VAL A 179 6.35 14.03 18.79
N ILE A 180 5.44 13.07 18.82
CA ILE A 180 5.61 11.79 19.51
C ILE A 180 5.86 10.71 18.46
N TYR A 181 7.01 10.05 18.52
CA TYR A 181 7.30 8.91 17.66
C TYR A 181 7.24 7.61 18.46
N GLN A 182 6.31 6.74 18.10
CA GLN A 182 6.22 5.37 18.61
C GLN A 182 6.69 4.41 17.53
N GLY A 183 7.88 3.84 17.67
CA GLY A 183 8.44 2.94 16.67
C GLY A 183 9.55 2.05 17.20
N HIS A 184 9.94 1.07 16.40
CA HIS A 184 10.96 0.09 16.79
C HIS A 184 12.36 0.42 16.23
N THR A 185 12.42 1.17 15.13
CA THR A 185 13.68 1.51 14.45
C THR A 185 13.66 2.99 14.16
N GLY A 186 14.64 3.73 14.67
CA GLY A 186 14.75 5.14 14.37
C GLY A 186 15.21 5.38 12.93
N ASP A 187 14.37 6.04 12.15
CA ASP A 187 14.72 6.65 10.86
C ASP A 187 14.26 8.12 10.91
N GLU A 188 13.72 8.68 9.82
CA GLU A 188 13.28 10.07 9.76
C GLU A 188 12.30 10.41 10.91
N GLY A 189 11.29 9.58 11.18
CA GLY A 189 10.28 9.90 12.20
C GLY A 189 10.85 10.09 13.60
N ALA A 190 11.87 9.31 13.97
CA ALA A 190 12.53 9.42 15.26
C ALA A 190 13.42 10.67 15.36
N TYR A 191 14.00 11.14 14.26
CA TYR A 191 14.83 12.36 14.26
C TYR A 191 14.00 13.63 14.48
N TYR A 192 12.75 13.63 14.03
CA TYR A 192 11.81 14.76 14.21
C TYR A 192 11.08 14.75 15.55
N ALA A 193 11.22 13.68 16.34
CA ALA A 193 10.43 13.50 17.56
C ALA A 193 10.97 14.28 18.76
N ASP A 194 10.08 14.92 19.50
CA ASP A 194 10.34 15.45 20.84
C ASP A 194 10.31 14.35 21.90
N LEU A 195 9.46 13.33 21.68
CA LEU A 195 9.31 12.16 22.55
C LEU A 195 9.36 10.88 21.72
N ILE A 196 10.26 9.97 22.10
CA ILE A 196 10.37 8.65 21.47
C ILE A 196 9.85 7.58 22.42
N LEU A 197 8.89 6.79 21.96
CA LEU A 197 8.30 5.66 22.65
C LEU A 197 8.74 4.36 21.96
N PRO A 198 9.65 3.58 22.57
CA PRO A 198 10.20 2.39 21.93
C PRO A 198 9.14 1.28 21.84
N ALA A 199 8.79 0.93 20.61
CA ALA A 199 7.86 -0.15 20.29
C ALA A 199 8.60 -1.42 19.84
N THR A 200 7.84 -2.50 19.70
CA THR A 200 8.34 -3.80 19.26
C THR A 200 8.26 -3.98 17.75
N SER A 201 9.27 -4.65 17.18
CA SER A 201 9.27 -5.02 15.76
C SER A 201 8.28 -6.15 15.46
N TYR A 202 7.99 -6.42 14.19
CA TYR A 202 7.07 -7.49 13.80
C TYR A 202 7.56 -8.91 14.19
N PHE A 203 8.85 -9.09 14.49
CA PHE A 203 9.40 -10.36 14.99
C PHE A 203 9.18 -10.57 16.49
N GLU A 204 8.82 -9.51 17.22
CA GLU A 204 8.81 -9.48 18.69
C GLU A 204 7.40 -9.58 19.28
N LYS A 205 6.37 -9.57 18.43
CA LYS A 205 4.95 -9.48 18.83
C LYS A 205 4.05 -10.41 18.01
N SER A 206 2.90 -10.76 18.57
CA SER A 206 1.85 -11.53 17.88
C SER A 206 0.75 -10.58 17.37
N SER A 207 0.96 -10.04 16.18
CA SER A 207 0.04 -9.08 15.54
C SER A 207 -0.82 -9.70 14.45
N LEU A 208 -1.93 -9.03 14.15
CA LEU A 208 -2.81 -9.29 13.02
C LEU A 208 -2.41 -8.34 11.87
N TYR A 209 -2.30 -8.87 10.65
CA TYR A 209 -2.04 -8.11 9.45
C TYR A 209 -3.02 -8.53 8.35
N VAL A 210 -3.61 -7.57 7.66
CA VAL A 210 -4.38 -7.79 6.44
C VAL A 210 -3.49 -7.53 5.23
N ASN A 211 -3.46 -8.46 4.28
CA ASN A 211 -2.69 -8.35 3.04
C ASN A 211 -3.50 -7.63 1.93
N THR A 212 -2.91 -7.50 0.74
CA THR A 212 -3.55 -6.75 -0.37
C THR A 212 -4.84 -7.37 -0.90
N ASP A 213 -5.08 -8.68 -0.71
CA ASP A 213 -6.33 -9.34 -1.12
C ASP A 213 -7.38 -9.40 0.01
N GLY A 214 -7.17 -8.68 1.12
CA GLY A 214 -8.13 -8.56 2.21
C GLY A 214 -8.11 -9.74 3.19
N ARG A 215 -7.07 -10.58 3.14
CA ARG A 215 -6.93 -11.75 4.01
C ARG A 215 -6.28 -11.36 5.34
N PRO A 216 -6.96 -11.55 6.49
CA PRO A 216 -6.35 -11.37 7.80
C PRO A 216 -5.41 -12.53 8.13
N GLN A 217 -4.20 -12.22 8.55
CA GLN A 217 -3.14 -13.17 8.88
C GLN A 217 -2.55 -12.88 10.25
N ARG A 218 -2.26 -13.92 11.01
CA ARG A 218 -1.67 -13.78 12.34
C ARG A 218 -0.17 -14.08 12.30
N SER A 219 0.62 -13.13 12.75
CA SER A 219 2.03 -13.34 13.06
C SER A 219 2.20 -13.98 14.44
N SER A 220 3.33 -14.66 14.63
CA SER A 220 3.73 -15.20 15.93
C SER A 220 5.03 -14.55 16.36
N LYS A 221 5.16 -14.29 17.67
CA LYS A 221 6.40 -13.79 18.27
C LYS A 221 7.53 -14.79 18.05
N CYS A 222 8.63 -14.34 17.47
CA CYS A 222 9.82 -15.16 17.21
C CYS A 222 10.94 -14.90 18.22
N ILE A 223 11.12 -13.64 18.64
CA ILE A 223 12.19 -13.22 19.55
C ILE A 223 11.63 -12.33 20.67
N SER A 224 12.40 -12.15 21.74
CA SER A 224 12.06 -11.20 22.80
C SER A 224 12.42 -9.78 22.40
N SER A 225 11.61 -8.84 22.85
CA SER A 225 11.80 -7.40 22.65
C SER A 225 13.10 -6.92 23.31
N PRO A 226 13.88 -6.04 22.66
CA PRO A 226 15.09 -5.48 23.25
C PRO A 226 14.76 -4.42 24.30
N GLY A 227 15.59 -4.33 25.34
CA GLY A 227 15.54 -3.26 26.34
C GLY A 227 14.18 -3.10 27.01
N PHE A 228 13.61 -1.90 26.90
CA PHE A 228 12.32 -1.54 27.49
C PHE A 228 11.19 -1.42 26.45
N SER A 229 11.39 -1.93 25.23
CA SER A 229 10.36 -1.88 24.18
C SER A 229 9.11 -2.65 24.57
N GLN A 230 7.94 -2.06 24.28
CA GLN A 230 6.62 -2.65 24.57
C GLN A 230 5.81 -2.90 23.29
N GLU A 231 4.76 -3.70 23.38
CA GLU A 231 3.82 -3.87 22.25
C GLU A 231 3.06 -2.57 21.99
N ASP A 232 2.78 -2.27 20.71
CA ASP A 232 2.23 -0.97 20.32
C ASP A 232 0.92 -0.63 21.02
N TRP A 233 0.03 -1.62 21.11
CA TRP A 233 -1.27 -1.45 21.75
C TRP A 233 -1.13 -1.22 23.27
N MET A 234 -0.11 -1.79 23.91
CA MET A 234 0.16 -1.58 25.34
C MET A 234 0.62 -0.15 25.61
N ILE A 235 1.47 0.40 24.73
CA ILE A 235 1.93 1.79 24.82
C ILE A 235 0.73 2.74 24.72
N LEU A 236 -0.12 2.55 23.70
CA LEU A 236 -1.33 3.36 23.50
C LEU A 236 -2.33 3.20 24.66
N ARG A 237 -2.50 1.99 25.17
CA ARG A 237 -3.35 1.69 26.32
C ARG A 237 -2.84 2.37 27.59
N ALA A 238 -1.54 2.39 27.84
CA ALA A 238 -0.92 3.09 28.97
C ALA A 238 -1.06 4.62 28.84
N ILE A 239 -0.83 5.17 27.64
CA ILE A 239 -1.07 6.59 27.37
C ILE A 239 -2.52 6.97 27.66
N SER A 240 -3.48 6.14 27.23
CA SER A 240 -4.90 6.38 27.46
C SER A 240 -5.26 6.51 28.95
N GLU A 241 -4.56 5.76 29.81
CA GLU A 241 -4.70 5.83 31.26
C GLU A 241 -4.17 7.15 31.81
N GLU A 242 -2.96 7.54 31.40
CA GLU A 242 -2.29 8.75 31.87
C GLU A 242 -3.03 10.04 31.45
N ILE A 243 -3.68 10.05 30.28
CA ILE A 243 -4.50 11.19 29.83
C ILE A 243 -5.90 11.21 30.46
N GLY A 244 -6.23 10.23 31.32
CA GLY A 244 -7.52 10.15 32.02
C GLY A 244 -8.68 9.61 31.16
N SER A 245 -8.39 8.90 30.06
CA SER A 245 -9.38 8.27 29.18
C SER A 245 -9.02 6.82 28.89
N PRO A 246 -9.07 5.94 29.92
CA PRO A 246 -8.60 4.57 29.79
C PRO A 246 -9.41 3.78 28.77
N LEU A 247 -8.72 3.13 27.84
CA LEU A 247 -9.33 2.24 26.85
C LEU A 247 -9.81 0.94 27.52
N PRO A 248 -10.95 0.37 27.11
CA PRO A 248 -11.63 -0.72 27.84
C PRO A 248 -11.09 -2.12 27.50
N TYR A 249 -9.76 -2.27 27.40
CA TYR A 249 -9.12 -3.55 27.08
C TYR A 249 -7.74 -3.63 27.72
N ASP A 250 -7.42 -4.79 28.29
CA ASP A 250 -6.16 -5.04 29.00
C ASP A 250 -5.40 -6.26 28.44
N THR A 251 -6.01 -6.97 27.47
CA THR A 251 -5.42 -8.15 26.82
C THR A 251 -5.43 -8.04 25.29
N PRO A 252 -4.48 -8.70 24.59
CA PRO A 252 -4.49 -8.76 23.12
C PRO A 252 -5.79 -9.33 22.54
N GLU A 253 -6.42 -10.28 23.23
CA GLU A 253 -7.69 -10.89 22.82
C GLU A 253 -8.84 -9.89 22.87
N GLU A 254 -8.89 -9.04 23.89
CA GLU A 254 -9.88 -7.95 23.98
C GLU A 254 -9.65 -6.89 22.90
N VAL A 255 -8.40 -6.54 22.60
CA VAL A 255 -8.07 -5.65 21.46
C VAL A 255 -8.57 -6.23 20.14
N ARG A 256 -8.35 -7.54 19.90
CA ARG A 256 -8.85 -8.21 18.69
C ARG A 256 -10.37 -8.25 18.65
N THR A 257 -11.02 -8.44 19.80
CA THR A 257 -12.49 -8.39 19.91
C THR A 257 -12.99 -7.00 19.57
N ARG A 258 -12.33 -5.95 20.08
CA ARG A 258 -12.65 -4.57 19.74
C ARG A 258 -12.44 -4.25 18.25
N ALA A 259 -11.37 -4.76 17.65
CA ALA A 259 -11.16 -4.64 16.21
C ALA A 259 -12.28 -5.34 15.42
N ALA A 260 -12.75 -6.49 15.89
CA ALA A 260 -13.85 -7.24 15.27
C ALA A 260 -15.20 -6.54 15.39
N GLU A 261 -15.43 -5.76 16.45
CA GLU A 261 -16.63 -4.92 16.57
C GLU A 261 -16.69 -3.85 15.47
N LEU A 262 -15.53 -3.37 15.01
CA LEU A 262 -15.41 -2.42 13.90
C LEU A 262 -15.47 -3.15 12.54
N ALA A 263 -14.71 -4.23 12.40
CA ALA A 263 -14.55 -4.99 11.18
C ALA A 263 -14.58 -6.50 11.48
N PRO A 264 -15.77 -7.15 11.45
CA PRO A 264 -15.93 -8.54 11.91
C PRO A 264 -15.11 -9.59 11.15
N HIS A 265 -14.75 -9.30 9.90
CA HIS A 265 -13.97 -10.22 9.07
C HIS A 265 -12.53 -10.38 9.59
N LEU A 266 -12.01 -9.44 10.40
CA LEU A 266 -10.66 -9.49 10.96
C LEU A 266 -10.39 -10.71 11.86
N LEU A 267 -11.43 -11.35 12.39
CA LEU A 267 -11.31 -12.61 13.14
C LEU A 267 -11.31 -13.87 12.27
N LYS A 268 -11.62 -13.75 10.98
CA LYS A 268 -11.63 -14.87 10.03
C LYS A 268 -10.25 -15.02 9.41
N TYR A 269 -9.32 -15.56 10.21
CA TYR A 269 -7.94 -15.74 9.78
C TYR A 269 -7.83 -16.62 8.53
N ASP A 270 -6.91 -16.25 7.64
CA ASP A 270 -6.60 -16.93 6.37
C ASP A 270 -7.78 -17.06 5.40
N TRP A 271 -8.85 -16.31 5.63
CA TRP A 271 -10.04 -16.26 4.80
C TRP A 271 -10.15 -14.90 4.09
N ILE A 272 -10.57 -14.92 2.81
CA ILE A 272 -10.87 -13.71 2.05
C ILE A 272 -12.38 -13.53 2.03
N GLU A 273 -12.86 -12.44 2.62
CA GLU A 273 -14.26 -12.05 2.49
C GLU A 273 -14.51 -11.33 1.17
N GLY A 274 -15.59 -11.72 0.49
CA GLY A 274 -16.04 -11.02 -0.71
C GLY A 274 -16.75 -9.72 -0.35
N SER A 275 -16.64 -8.71 -1.21
CA SER A 275 -17.45 -7.50 -1.08
C SER A 275 -18.82 -7.70 -1.72
N GLY A 276 -19.90 -7.43 -0.97
CA GLY A 276 -21.26 -7.41 -1.52
C GLY A 276 -21.65 -6.06 -2.15
N PHE A 277 -20.77 -5.05 -2.07
CA PHE A 277 -21.09 -3.65 -2.36
C PHE A 277 -20.38 -3.13 -3.62
N ASP A 278 -19.90 -4.02 -4.49
CA ASP A 278 -19.18 -3.65 -5.73
C ASP A 278 -19.93 -2.59 -6.53
N LYS A 279 -21.25 -2.76 -6.69
CA LYS A 279 -22.08 -1.80 -7.44
C LYS A 279 -21.92 -0.38 -6.92
N HIS A 280 -21.98 -0.18 -5.61
CA HIS A 280 -21.85 1.14 -4.99
C HIS A 280 -20.41 1.62 -4.95
N ALA A 281 -19.45 0.72 -4.76
CA ALA A 281 -18.04 1.06 -4.73
C ALA A 281 -17.49 1.56 -6.08
N HIS A 282 -18.14 1.16 -7.18
CA HIS A 282 -17.78 1.56 -8.53
C HIS A 282 -18.75 2.60 -9.13
N GLU A 283 -19.60 3.22 -8.32
CA GLU A 283 -20.39 4.36 -8.78
C GLU A 283 -19.47 5.54 -9.17
N PRO A 284 -19.78 6.26 -10.25
CA PRO A 284 -19.01 7.45 -10.63
C PRO A 284 -19.06 8.49 -9.50
N ASN A 285 -17.91 9.02 -9.11
CA ASN A 285 -17.82 10.08 -8.10
C ASN A 285 -18.00 11.49 -8.69
N GLY A 286 -18.13 11.62 -10.01
CA GLY A 286 -18.30 12.88 -10.73
C GLY A 286 -17.01 13.69 -10.99
N GLU A 287 -15.88 13.28 -10.41
CA GLU A 287 -14.60 13.96 -10.57
C GLU A 287 -13.94 13.60 -11.89
N THR A 288 -13.55 14.60 -12.68
CA THR A 288 -12.99 14.42 -14.03
C THR A 288 -11.70 15.20 -14.26
N SER A 289 -11.28 16.00 -13.28
CA SER A 289 -10.08 16.83 -13.39
C SER A 289 -8.82 15.97 -13.24
N LEU A 290 -8.15 15.69 -14.35
CA LEU A 290 -6.85 15.03 -14.36
C LEU A 290 -5.72 16.04 -14.34
N ASN A 291 -4.67 15.75 -13.58
CA ASN A 291 -3.43 16.50 -13.65
C ASN A 291 -2.62 15.96 -14.84
N GLY A 292 -2.09 16.86 -15.68
CA GLY A 292 -1.25 16.51 -16.83
C GLY A 292 0.14 15.97 -16.45
N THR A 293 0.44 15.85 -15.16
CA THR A 293 1.68 15.23 -14.67
C THR A 293 1.69 13.73 -15.01
N PRO A 294 2.77 13.22 -15.64
CA PRO A 294 2.87 11.81 -16.00
C PRO A 294 2.71 10.87 -14.81
N LEU A 295 2.20 9.67 -15.07
CA LEU A 295 2.22 8.54 -14.17
C LEU A 295 3.65 7.97 -14.13
N ILE A 296 4.26 8.01 -12.96
CA ILE A 296 5.66 7.59 -12.73
C ILE A 296 5.73 6.34 -11.86
N GLU A 297 6.89 5.69 -11.88
CA GLU A 297 7.28 4.70 -10.88
C GLU A 297 7.49 5.37 -9.53
N ASN A 298 6.73 4.96 -8.52
CA ASN A 298 6.76 5.58 -7.19
C ASN A 298 7.71 4.88 -6.20
N VAL A 299 8.24 3.70 -6.54
CA VAL A 299 9.22 2.99 -5.69
C VAL A 299 10.63 3.30 -6.18
N ASP A 300 11.29 4.19 -5.47
CA ASP A 300 12.62 4.68 -5.87
C ASP A 300 13.74 3.68 -5.64
N ASN A 301 13.70 2.95 -4.53
CA ASN A 301 14.71 1.99 -4.13
C ASN A 301 14.04 0.77 -3.50
N PHE A 302 13.92 -0.30 -4.29
CA PHE A 302 13.32 -1.56 -3.85
C PHE A 302 13.95 -2.13 -2.56
N PHE A 303 15.25 -1.89 -2.34
CA PHE A 303 15.95 -2.43 -1.17
C PHE A 303 15.73 -1.62 0.11
N MET A 304 15.20 -0.40 0.03
CA MET A 304 15.07 0.52 1.17
C MET A 304 13.72 1.22 1.12
N THR A 305 12.68 0.51 1.55
CA THR A 305 11.28 0.96 1.49
C THR A 305 10.70 1.31 2.85
N ASP A 306 11.20 0.68 3.92
CA ASP A 306 10.73 0.85 5.30
C ASP A 306 11.90 1.11 6.26
N SER A 307 11.59 1.43 7.52
CA SER A 307 12.60 1.75 8.53
C SER A 307 13.57 0.59 8.80
N ILE A 308 13.11 -0.66 8.70
CA ILE A 308 13.92 -1.87 8.89
C ILE A 308 14.95 -2.03 7.77
N SER A 309 14.49 -1.95 6.51
CA SER A 309 15.33 -2.12 5.33
C SER A 309 16.30 -0.97 5.14
N LYS A 310 15.90 0.28 5.44
CA LYS A 310 16.80 1.44 5.47
C LYS A 310 17.93 1.30 6.49
N ASN A 311 17.66 0.69 7.64
CA ASN A 311 18.66 0.44 8.69
C ASN A 311 19.43 -0.88 8.49
N SER A 312 19.17 -1.63 7.42
CA SER A 312 19.88 -2.88 7.13
C SER A 312 21.17 -2.63 6.33
N HIS A 313 22.31 -2.97 6.94
CA HIS A 313 23.61 -2.92 6.26
C HIS A 313 23.68 -3.81 5.00
N ILE A 314 22.89 -4.89 4.95
CA ILE A 314 22.82 -5.77 3.78
C ILE A 314 22.07 -5.05 2.65
N MET A 315 20.93 -4.44 2.96
CA MET A 315 20.14 -3.71 1.97
C MET A 315 20.86 -2.47 1.46
N ALA A 316 21.62 -1.78 2.31
CA ALA A 316 22.50 -0.69 1.90
C ALA A 316 23.54 -1.14 0.86
N ARG A 317 24.15 -2.31 1.08
CA ARG A 317 25.06 -2.91 0.09
C ARG A 317 24.33 -3.31 -1.19
N CYS A 318 23.17 -3.96 -1.09
CA CYS A 318 22.36 -4.30 -2.27
C CYS A 318 22.00 -3.07 -3.09
N SER A 319 21.59 -1.98 -2.44
CA SER A 319 21.30 -0.71 -3.11
C SER A 319 22.54 -0.17 -3.83
N ARG A 320 23.71 -0.15 -3.17
CA ARG A 320 24.96 0.32 -3.79
C ARG A 320 25.36 -0.50 -5.01
N GLU A 321 25.30 -1.83 -4.94
CA GLU A 321 25.81 -2.72 -6.00
C GLU A 321 24.79 -2.97 -7.12
N LEU A 322 23.49 -2.97 -6.80
CA LEU A 322 22.42 -3.38 -7.72
C LEU A 322 21.48 -2.23 -8.14
N ASN A 323 21.63 -1.03 -7.55
CA ASN A 323 20.87 0.17 -7.93
C ASN A 323 21.82 1.33 -8.34
N PRO A 324 22.61 1.17 -9.41
CA PRO A 324 23.68 2.12 -9.79
C PRO A 324 23.15 3.49 -10.24
N LEU A 325 21.84 3.64 -10.48
CA LEU A 325 21.24 4.89 -10.93
C LEU A 325 20.99 5.90 -9.78
N LYS A 326 21.19 5.51 -8.51
CA LYS A 326 20.84 6.34 -7.34
C LYS A 326 21.89 6.33 -6.23
N GLU A 327 23.15 6.61 -6.56
CA GLU A 327 24.27 6.77 -5.62
C GLU A 327 24.15 7.98 -4.65
N PHE A 328 23.09 8.80 -4.69
CA PHE A 328 23.12 10.15 -4.10
C PHE A 328 22.54 10.32 -2.69
N ASN A 329 21.98 9.29 -2.05
CA ASN A 329 21.41 9.39 -0.70
C ASN A 329 22.25 8.72 0.41
N PHE A 330 23.55 8.49 0.19
CA PHE A 330 24.40 7.86 1.20
C PHE A 330 24.82 8.85 2.30
N LYS A 331 24.26 8.71 3.50
CA LYS A 331 25.02 9.06 4.72
C LYS A 331 26.18 8.08 4.83
N LYS A 332 27.41 8.60 4.86
CA LYS A 332 28.63 7.81 5.01
C LYS A 332 28.55 7.05 6.33
N ASP A 333 28.71 5.73 6.27
CA ASP A 333 28.86 4.87 7.45
C ASP A 333 29.96 5.44 8.36
N VAL A 334 29.57 6.04 9.48
CA VAL A 334 30.51 6.32 10.58
C VAL A 334 30.43 5.10 11.48
N GLN A 335 31.40 4.18 11.35
CA GLN A 335 31.58 3.09 12.29
C GLN A 335 31.91 3.66 13.67
N THR A 336 30.91 3.92 14.49
CA THR A 336 31.05 4.34 15.90
C THR A 336 31.35 3.18 16.87
N TRP A 337 31.58 1.97 16.38
CA TRP A 337 31.60 0.75 17.19
C TRP A 337 32.98 0.53 17.84
N ILE A 338 33.95 1.42 17.56
CA ILE A 338 35.32 1.35 18.08
C ILE A 338 35.52 2.29 19.29
N THR A 339 34.50 3.03 19.71
CA THR A 339 34.57 3.85 20.93
C THR A 339 33.38 3.55 21.84
N HIS A 340 33.47 2.46 22.60
CA HIS A 340 33.05 2.39 24.00
C HIS A 340 33.70 1.19 24.70
#